data_AF-X0WIX6-F1
#
_entry.id   AF-X0WIX6-F1
#
_cell.length_a   1.000
_cell.length_b   1.000
_cell.length_c   1.000
_cell.angle_alpha   90.00
_cell.angle_beta   90.00
_cell.angle_gamma   90.00
#
_symmetry.space_group_name_H-M   'P 1'
#
loop_
_entity.id
_entity.type
_entity.pdbx_description
1 polymer ?
#
loop_
_entity_poly.entity_id
_entity_poly.type
_entity_poly.pdbx_seq_one_letter_code
_entity_poly.pdbx_strand_id
1 'polypeptide(L)'
;AYKHYEDNLDLLITFSRGERRYPSLILQKMICTVRDDESYAGVLSSRHSKTGVGIQLETARNIFGEEIMTGTVEPEQTVFEDRRQIRDTFPAVYHFARQLTDLEREFESPVTIEFAVDAIQGHQFFALLQLNQTQMTGRAAFISVTDLHKAGTITKKRVTDLICPYHVKQVESDSIDDDSLKTLHLFSSGVSILPRAAVCARIFFTAEAAMQAKKRGDKVCFCKKNFVPGDTVVMREVDAIISLTSAAIHVVTICQ
;
A
#
# COMPACT_ATOMS: atom_id res chain seq x y z
N ALA A 1 8.10 19.05 9.92
CA ALA A 1 6.70 18.85 9.53
C ALA A 1 5.79 19.90 10.20
N TYR A 2 5.61 19.87 11.53
CA TYR A 2 4.78 20.85 12.25
C TYR A 2 5.16 22.31 11.98
N LYS A 3 6.43 22.66 12.13
CA LYS A 3 6.90 24.02 11.82
C LYS A 3 6.62 24.44 10.38
N HIS A 4 6.84 23.55 9.41
CA HIS A 4 6.51 23.81 8.00
C HIS A 4 5.00 23.97 7.78
N TYR A 5 4.15 23.23 8.50
CA TYR A 5 2.70 23.41 8.46
C TYR A 5 2.29 24.76 9.04
N GLU A 6 2.83 25.16 10.18
CA GLU A 6 2.60 26.47 10.80
C GLU A 6 3.06 27.61 9.89
N ASP A 7 4.28 27.51 9.36
CA ASP A 7 4.88 28.51 8.46
C ASP A 7 4.10 28.66 7.13
N ASN A 8 3.29 27.67 6.74
CA ASN A 8 2.52 27.67 5.49
C ASN A 8 1.00 27.67 5.72
N LEU A 9 0.54 27.90 6.95
CA LEU A 9 -0.88 27.80 7.31
C LEU A 9 -1.75 28.77 6.51
N ASP A 10 -1.30 30.01 6.33
CA ASP A 10 -2.03 31.04 5.57
C ASP A 10 -2.20 30.64 4.09
N LEU A 11 -1.17 30.03 3.50
CA LEU A 11 -1.22 29.53 2.14
C LEU A 11 -2.22 28.37 2.01
N LEU A 12 -2.20 27.45 2.98
CA LEU A 12 -3.15 26.33 3.04
C LEU A 12 -4.59 26.81 3.20
N ILE A 13 -4.84 27.79 4.07
CA ILE A 13 -6.16 28.43 4.26
C ILE A 13 -6.62 29.13 2.98
N THR A 14 -5.69 29.79 2.27
CA THR A 14 -6.00 30.46 1.01
C THR A 14 -6.41 29.45 -0.06
N PHE A 15 -5.66 28.36 -0.22
CA PHE A 15 -5.99 27.31 -1.18
C PHE A 15 -7.23 26.50 -0.81
N SER A 16 -7.54 26.38 0.48
CA SER A 16 -8.81 25.82 0.96
C SER A 16 -9.98 26.80 0.89
N ARG A 17 -9.80 27.98 0.27
CA ARG A 17 -10.83 29.04 0.13
C ARG A 17 -11.42 29.47 1.46
N GLY A 18 -10.60 29.52 2.51
CA GLY A 18 -11.01 29.90 3.86
C GLY A 18 -11.53 28.74 4.71
N GLU A 19 -11.62 27.50 4.18
CA GLU A 19 -11.98 26.34 4.98
C GLU A 19 -10.85 25.97 5.95
N ARG A 20 -11.12 26.11 7.26
CA ARG A 20 -10.22 25.60 8.29
C ARG A 20 -10.42 24.09 8.44
N ARG A 21 -9.35 23.33 8.23
CA ARG A 21 -9.34 21.88 8.46
C ARG A 21 -8.70 21.58 9.80
N TYR A 22 -9.33 20.70 10.57
CA TYR A 22 -8.85 20.28 11.88
C TYR A 22 -8.65 18.77 11.90
N PRO A 23 -7.67 18.25 12.65
CA PRO A 23 -7.57 16.82 12.87
C PRO A 23 -8.84 16.32 13.58
N SER A 24 -9.34 15.17 13.13
CA SER A 24 -10.43 14.46 13.81
C SER A 24 -9.84 13.38 14.70
N LEU A 25 -10.42 13.18 15.89
CA LEU A 25 -10.03 12.11 16.81
C LEU A 25 -11.12 11.02 16.79
N ILE A 26 -10.71 9.79 16.49
CA ILE A 26 -11.58 8.61 16.55
C ILE A 26 -11.21 7.83 17.81
N LEU A 27 -12.18 7.67 18.73
CA LEU A 27 -12.05 6.83 19.92
C LEU A 27 -12.81 5.53 19.68
N GLN A 28 -12.07 4.43 19.57
CA GLN A 28 -12.61 3.10 19.28
C GLN A 28 -12.25 2.12 20.39
N LYS A 29 -13.16 1.19 20.69
CA LYS A 29 -12.88 0.10 21.63
C LYS A 29 -11.76 -0.79 21.08
N MET A 30 -10.77 -1.09 21.92
CA MET A 30 -9.66 -1.97 21.57
C MET A 30 -10.11 -3.41 21.36
N ILE A 31 -9.42 -4.09 20.45
CA ILE A 31 -9.43 -5.54 20.23
C ILE A 31 -8.00 -6.06 20.44
N CYS A 32 -7.84 -7.25 21.03
CA CYS A 32 -6.53 -7.78 21.39
C CYS A 32 -6.12 -8.89 20.43
N THR A 33 -5.11 -8.63 19.60
CA THR A 33 -4.56 -9.62 18.66
C THR A 33 -3.30 -10.31 19.18
N VAL A 34 -2.76 -9.85 20.31
CA VAL A 34 -1.58 -10.42 20.98
C VAL A 34 -2.04 -11.26 22.18
N ARG A 35 -2.71 -12.37 21.90
CA ARG A 35 -3.26 -13.27 22.93
C ARG A 35 -2.77 -14.69 22.74
N ASP A 36 -2.94 -15.21 21.54
CA ASP A 36 -2.55 -16.55 21.12
C ASP A 36 -2.34 -16.60 19.61
N ASP A 37 -1.91 -17.76 19.11
CA ASP A 37 -1.60 -17.97 17.70
C ASP A 37 -2.84 -18.00 16.79
N GLU A 38 -4.05 -18.06 17.35
CA GLU A 38 -5.32 -17.99 16.61
C GLU A 38 -5.83 -16.55 16.45
N SER A 39 -5.19 -15.61 17.15
CA SER A 39 -5.43 -14.18 17.05
C SER A 39 -4.47 -13.54 16.05
N TYR A 40 -4.97 -12.65 15.19
CA TYR A 40 -4.18 -12.04 14.12
C TYR A 40 -4.71 -10.69 13.67
N ALA A 41 -3.82 -9.85 13.17
CA ALA A 41 -4.16 -8.59 12.51
C ALA A 41 -3.82 -8.70 11.01
N GLY A 42 -4.56 -7.99 10.17
CA GLY A 42 -4.30 -8.05 8.75
C GLY A 42 -5.03 -7.03 7.90
N VAL A 43 -4.74 -7.12 6.61
CA VAL A 43 -5.29 -6.32 5.53
C VAL A 43 -5.92 -7.26 4.50
N LEU A 44 -7.20 -7.06 4.22
CA LEU A 44 -7.96 -7.80 3.22
C LEU A 44 -8.31 -6.86 2.06
N SER A 45 -7.78 -7.14 0.89
CA SER A 45 -8.11 -6.41 -0.34
C SER A 45 -9.04 -7.24 -1.21
N SER A 46 -10.17 -6.66 -1.60
CA SER A 46 -11.15 -7.25 -2.53
C SER A 46 -10.53 -7.72 -3.84
N ARG A 47 -9.48 -7.03 -4.27
CA ARG A 47 -8.66 -7.36 -5.44
C ARG A 47 -7.19 -7.18 -5.10
N HIS A 48 -6.33 -8.02 -5.66
CA HIS A 48 -4.90 -7.94 -5.42
C HIS A 48 -4.32 -6.61 -5.91
N SER A 49 -3.68 -5.88 -5.00
CA SER A 49 -3.11 -4.55 -5.24
C SER A 49 -2.06 -4.48 -6.37
N LYS A 50 -1.39 -5.60 -6.70
CA LYS A 50 -0.33 -5.67 -7.72
C LYS A 50 -0.76 -6.28 -9.05
N THR A 51 -1.64 -7.29 -9.03
CA THR A 51 -2.09 -7.99 -10.24
C THR A 51 -3.49 -7.58 -10.69
N GLY A 52 -4.33 -7.07 -9.78
CA GLY A 52 -5.74 -6.76 -10.01
C GLY A 52 -6.69 -7.96 -9.96
N VAL A 53 -6.17 -9.16 -9.69
CA VAL A 53 -6.91 -10.42 -9.78
C VAL A 53 -6.86 -11.16 -8.45
N GLY A 54 -8.01 -11.70 -8.03
CA GLY A 54 -8.16 -12.47 -6.79
C GLY A 54 -8.20 -11.59 -5.54
N ILE A 55 -8.68 -12.16 -4.44
CA ILE A 55 -8.72 -11.56 -3.11
C ILE A 55 -7.33 -11.68 -2.52
N GLN A 56 -6.75 -10.58 -2.03
CA GLN A 56 -5.45 -10.57 -1.38
C GLN A 56 -5.62 -10.44 0.13
N LEU A 57 -4.99 -11.33 0.88
CA LEU A 57 -4.91 -11.30 2.33
C LEU A 57 -3.46 -11.13 2.76
N GLU A 58 -3.17 -10.11 3.55
CA GLU A 58 -1.88 -9.91 4.22
C GLU A 58 -2.12 -9.95 5.73
N THR A 59 -1.49 -10.88 6.45
CA THR A 59 -1.82 -11.11 7.87
C THR A 59 -0.62 -11.58 8.67
N ALA A 60 -0.63 -11.31 9.97
CA ALA A 60 0.33 -11.89 10.91
C ALA A 60 -0.34 -12.19 12.26
N ARG A 61 0.07 -13.32 12.86
CA ARG A 61 -0.50 -13.86 14.10
C ARG A 61 0.21 -13.30 15.32
N ASN A 62 -0.52 -13.13 16.42
CA ASN A 62 0.01 -12.72 17.71
C ASN A 62 0.84 -11.41 17.68
N ILE A 63 0.39 -10.41 16.91
CA ILE A 63 0.99 -9.08 16.80
C ILE A 63 -0.09 -7.99 16.85
N PHE A 64 0.28 -6.71 17.06
CA PHE A 64 -0.63 -5.61 16.73
C PHE A 64 -0.52 -5.21 15.25
N GLY A 65 -1.50 -4.45 14.75
CA GLY A 65 -1.46 -3.97 13.36
C GLY A 65 -0.29 -3.02 13.08
N GLU A 66 0.24 -2.34 14.10
CA GLU A 66 1.35 -1.39 13.97
C GLU A 66 2.62 -2.03 13.40
N GLU A 67 2.91 -3.28 13.79
CA GLU A 67 4.10 -4.00 13.37
C GLU A 67 4.09 -4.34 11.88
N ILE A 68 2.91 -4.58 11.29
CA ILE A 68 2.72 -4.71 9.83
C ILE A 68 2.95 -3.35 9.17
N MET A 69 2.30 -2.31 9.69
CA MET A 69 2.31 -0.97 9.07
C MET A 69 3.70 -0.32 9.09
N THR A 70 4.48 -0.59 10.13
CA THR A 70 5.86 -0.12 10.27
C THR A 70 6.87 -0.98 9.51
N GLY A 71 6.47 -2.11 8.94
CA GLY A 71 7.36 -3.05 8.25
C GLY A 71 8.34 -3.76 9.19
N THR A 72 8.02 -3.82 10.49
CA THR A 72 8.83 -4.51 11.50
C THR A 72 8.64 -6.03 11.39
N VAL A 73 7.44 -6.45 11.00
CA VAL A 73 7.10 -7.85 10.71
C VAL A 73 6.72 -7.96 9.23
N GLU A 74 7.20 -9.00 8.57
CA GLU A 74 6.77 -9.36 7.23
C GLU A 74 5.47 -10.19 7.34
N PRO A 75 4.33 -9.69 6.82
CA PRO A 75 3.07 -10.43 6.89
C PRO A 75 3.07 -11.63 5.93
N GLU A 76 2.35 -12.68 6.29
CA GLU A 76 1.98 -13.74 5.37
C GLU A 76 1.06 -13.16 4.28
N GLN A 77 1.44 -13.33 3.02
CA GLN A 77 0.65 -12.87 1.88
C GLN A 77 0.06 -14.06 1.14
N THR A 78 -1.27 -14.12 1.07
CA THR A 78 -2.00 -15.15 0.33
C THR A 78 -2.96 -14.50 -0.68
N VAL A 79 -3.04 -15.08 -1.87
CA VAL A 79 -3.98 -14.67 -2.91
C VAL A 79 -4.97 -15.80 -3.13
N PHE A 80 -6.25 -15.47 -3.10
CA PHE A 80 -7.35 -16.42 -3.29
C PHE A 80 -8.16 -16.04 -4.52
N GLU A 81 -8.37 -16.99 -5.43
CA GLU A 81 -9.23 -16.79 -6.60
C GLU A 81 -10.70 -16.81 -6.20
N ASP A 82 -11.05 -17.63 -5.20
CA ASP A 82 -12.39 -17.80 -4.70
C ASP A 82 -12.40 -17.78 -3.17
N ARG A 83 -13.38 -17.08 -2.59
CA ARG A 83 -13.56 -16.97 -1.13
C ARG A 83 -13.56 -18.32 -0.42
N ARG A 84 -14.05 -19.40 -1.04
CA ARG A 84 -14.09 -20.75 -0.46
C ARG A 84 -12.70 -21.26 -0.07
N GLN A 85 -11.64 -20.83 -0.75
CA GLN A 85 -10.26 -21.19 -0.43
C GLN A 85 -9.79 -20.60 0.92
N ILE A 86 -10.45 -19.55 1.41
CA ILE A 86 -10.14 -18.89 2.69
C ILE A 86 -10.66 -19.71 3.88
N ARG A 87 -11.70 -20.52 3.67
CA ARG A 87 -12.55 -21.10 4.73
C ARG A 87 -11.77 -21.85 5.79
N ASP A 88 -10.84 -22.69 5.37
CA ASP A 88 -10.17 -23.64 6.26
C ASP A 88 -9.01 -22.97 7.01
N THR A 89 -8.37 -21.97 6.41
CA THR A 89 -7.18 -21.29 6.97
C THR A 89 -7.56 -20.07 7.81
N PHE A 90 -8.55 -19.28 7.37
CA PHE A 90 -8.96 -18.03 8.01
C PHE A 90 -10.50 -17.91 8.08
N PRO A 91 -11.17 -18.69 8.95
CA PRO A 91 -12.63 -18.79 8.96
C PRO A 91 -13.31 -17.44 9.25
N ALA A 92 -12.78 -16.63 10.17
CA ALA A 92 -13.28 -15.27 10.42
C ALA A 92 -13.27 -14.39 9.15
N VAL A 93 -12.16 -14.42 8.39
CA VAL A 93 -12.02 -13.70 7.12
C VAL A 93 -12.98 -14.26 6.07
N TYR A 94 -13.14 -15.58 5.97
CA TYR A 94 -14.10 -16.22 5.06
C TYR A 94 -15.53 -15.74 5.29
N HIS A 95 -15.93 -15.56 6.56
CA HIS A 95 -17.27 -15.06 6.90
C HIS A 95 -17.48 -13.62 6.45
N PHE A 96 -16.47 -12.76 6.60
CA PHE A 96 -16.50 -11.35 6.20
C PHE A 96 -16.26 -11.13 4.68
N ALA A 97 -15.57 -12.05 4.01
CA ALA A 97 -15.22 -11.86 2.60
C ALA A 97 -16.46 -11.90 1.68
N ARG A 98 -17.64 -12.31 2.18
CA ARG A 98 -18.90 -12.25 1.40
C ARG A 98 -19.37 -10.81 1.18
N GLN A 99 -19.02 -9.88 2.07
CA GLN A 99 -19.41 -8.47 1.99
C GLN A 99 -18.57 -7.70 0.96
N LEU A 100 -17.44 -8.25 0.48
CA LEU A 100 -16.52 -7.52 -0.40
C LEU A 100 -17.20 -7.00 -1.67
N THR A 101 -18.05 -7.81 -2.31
CA THR A 101 -18.77 -7.40 -3.52
C THR A 101 -19.78 -6.28 -3.25
N ASP A 102 -20.43 -6.30 -2.08
CA ASP A 102 -21.35 -5.23 -1.69
C ASP A 102 -20.59 -3.94 -1.40
N LEU A 103 -19.43 -4.04 -0.73
CA LEU A 103 -18.56 -2.92 -0.45
C LEU A 103 -17.97 -2.32 -1.73
N GLU A 104 -17.54 -3.13 -2.71
CA GLU A 104 -17.07 -2.62 -4.01
C GLU A 104 -18.14 -1.79 -4.74
N ARG A 105 -19.40 -2.20 -4.61
CA ARG A 105 -20.54 -1.51 -5.19
C ARG A 105 -20.88 -0.22 -4.45
N GLU A 106 -20.85 -0.23 -3.12
CA GLU A 106 -21.14 0.96 -2.31
C GLU A 106 -20.04 2.02 -2.42
N PHE A 107 -18.77 1.59 -2.48
CA PHE A 107 -17.63 2.49 -2.66
C PHE A 107 -17.36 2.89 -4.12
N GLU A 108 -18.04 2.22 -5.05
CA GLU A 108 -17.77 2.29 -6.49
C GLU A 108 -16.27 2.15 -6.81
N SER A 109 -15.58 1.22 -6.15
CA SER A 109 -14.14 0.98 -6.31
C SER A 109 -13.71 -0.35 -5.69
N PRO A 110 -12.54 -0.90 -6.06
CA PRO A 110 -11.91 -1.92 -5.23
C PRO A 110 -11.67 -1.39 -3.82
N VAL A 111 -11.92 -2.23 -2.82
CA VAL A 111 -11.81 -1.91 -1.40
C VAL A 111 -10.72 -2.71 -0.69
N THR A 112 -10.06 -2.06 0.25
CA THR A 112 -9.09 -2.65 1.17
C THR A 112 -9.53 -2.38 2.60
N ILE A 113 -9.40 -3.41 3.43
CA ILE A 113 -9.95 -3.44 4.77
C ILE A 113 -8.85 -3.80 5.76
N GLU A 114 -8.67 -2.95 6.75
CA GLU A 114 -7.83 -3.26 7.91
C GLU A 114 -8.71 -3.92 8.97
N PHE A 115 -8.26 -5.06 9.50
CA PHE A 115 -9.02 -5.85 10.44
C PHE A 115 -8.15 -6.46 11.52
N ALA A 116 -8.82 -6.90 12.59
CA ALA A 116 -8.22 -7.68 13.66
C ALA A 116 -9.15 -8.85 14.03
N VAL A 117 -8.55 -9.96 14.42
CA VAL A 117 -9.20 -11.17 14.91
C VAL A 117 -8.68 -11.47 16.31
N ASP A 118 -9.58 -11.42 17.30
CA ASP A 118 -9.31 -11.85 18.69
C ASP A 118 -9.97 -13.22 18.88
N ALA A 119 -9.14 -14.24 19.13
CA ALA A 119 -9.60 -15.60 19.39
C ALA A 119 -9.73 -15.82 20.91
N ILE A 120 -10.93 -16.17 21.38
CA ILE A 120 -11.20 -16.41 22.79
C ILE A 120 -11.93 -17.74 22.92
N GLN A 121 -11.29 -18.71 23.58
CA GLN A 121 -11.87 -20.04 23.83
C GLN A 121 -12.38 -20.73 22.55
N GLY A 122 -11.64 -20.59 21.44
CA GLY A 122 -12.00 -21.16 20.13
C GLY A 122 -13.04 -20.35 19.33
N HIS A 123 -13.55 -19.24 19.87
CA HIS A 123 -14.39 -18.29 19.12
C HIS A 123 -13.53 -17.16 18.55
N GLN A 124 -13.69 -16.86 17.26
CA GLN A 124 -12.98 -15.76 16.60
C GLN A 124 -13.90 -14.55 16.42
N PHE A 125 -13.51 -13.41 16.99
CA PHE A 125 -14.18 -12.14 16.79
C PHE A 125 -13.48 -11.33 15.72
N PHE A 126 -14.13 -11.13 14.57
CA PHE A 126 -13.64 -10.28 13.49
C PHE A 126 -14.05 -8.83 13.73
N ALA A 127 -13.07 -7.94 13.92
CA ALA A 127 -13.29 -6.49 13.95
C ALA A 127 -12.82 -5.86 12.65
N LEU A 128 -13.77 -5.23 11.94
CA LEU A 128 -13.47 -4.27 10.89
C LEU A 128 -12.95 -2.99 11.55
N LEU A 129 -11.73 -2.57 11.22
CA LEU A 129 -11.10 -1.38 11.80
C LEU A 129 -11.16 -0.20 10.85
N GLN A 130 -10.78 -0.41 9.60
CA GLN A 130 -10.79 0.64 8.57
C GLN A 130 -11.21 0.07 7.22
N LEU A 131 -11.93 0.87 6.45
CA LEU A 131 -12.30 0.60 5.06
C LEU A 131 -11.75 1.73 4.19
N ASN A 132 -10.96 1.37 3.18
CA ASN A 132 -10.32 2.29 2.26
C ASN A 132 -10.55 1.86 0.82
N GLN A 133 -10.46 2.82 -0.11
CA GLN A 133 -10.22 2.49 -1.51
C GLN A 133 -8.85 1.81 -1.64
N THR A 134 -8.77 0.69 -2.34
CA THR A 134 -7.49 -0.02 -2.55
C THR A 134 -6.52 0.86 -3.34
N GLN A 135 -5.32 1.07 -2.80
CA GLN A 135 -4.20 1.60 -3.56
C GLN A 135 -3.62 0.49 -4.42
N MET A 136 -3.50 0.74 -5.72
CA MET A 136 -3.18 -0.27 -6.72
C MET A 136 -2.01 0.17 -7.57
N THR A 137 -1.30 -0.81 -8.11
CA THR A 137 -0.39 -0.55 -9.21
C THR A 137 -1.15 -0.24 -10.51
N GLY A 138 -0.48 0.35 -11.49
CA GLY A 138 -1.09 0.68 -12.78
C GLY A 138 -1.76 -0.53 -13.43
N ARG A 139 -1.05 -1.66 -13.55
CA ARG A 139 -1.61 -2.91 -14.09
C ARG A 139 -2.84 -3.38 -13.29
N ALA A 140 -2.77 -3.38 -11.96
CA ALA A 140 -3.87 -3.82 -11.11
C ALA A 140 -5.09 -2.89 -11.23
N ALA A 141 -4.87 -1.58 -11.29
CA ALA A 141 -5.92 -0.58 -11.48
C ALA A 141 -6.64 -0.80 -12.82
N PHE A 142 -5.91 -0.96 -13.92
CA PHE A 142 -6.51 -1.21 -15.23
C PHE A 142 -7.38 -2.47 -15.25
N ILE A 143 -6.87 -3.59 -14.73
CA ILE A 143 -7.61 -4.85 -14.68
C ILE A 143 -8.85 -4.72 -13.79
N SER A 144 -8.64 -4.32 -12.53
CA SER A 144 -9.70 -4.24 -11.52
C SER A 144 -10.83 -3.30 -11.91
N VAL A 145 -10.49 -2.08 -12.33
CA VAL A 145 -11.47 -1.04 -12.64
C VAL A 145 -12.21 -1.38 -13.93
N THR A 146 -11.53 -1.94 -14.93
CA THR A 146 -12.19 -2.38 -16.17
C THR A 146 -13.16 -3.52 -15.90
N ASP A 147 -12.80 -4.47 -15.04
CA ASP A 147 -13.67 -5.59 -14.67
C ASP A 147 -14.90 -5.12 -13.89
N LEU A 148 -14.73 -4.19 -12.95
CA LEU A 148 -15.85 -3.55 -12.25
C LEU A 148 -16.80 -2.83 -13.21
N HIS A 149 -16.26 -2.14 -14.22
CA HIS A 149 -17.07 -1.45 -15.21
C HIS A 149 -17.83 -2.44 -16.11
N LYS A 150 -17.17 -3.50 -16.57
CA LYS A 150 -17.79 -4.57 -17.37
C LYS A 150 -18.88 -5.32 -16.60
N ALA A 151 -18.71 -5.48 -15.28
CA ALA A 151 -19.71 -6.07 -14.39
C ALA A 151 -20.89 -5.13 -14.10
N GLY A 152 -20.83 -3.86 -14.53
CA GLY A 152 -21.87 -2.86 -14.26
C GLY A 152 -21.81 -2.28 -12.84
N THR A 153 -20.77 -2.57 -12.06
CA THR A 153 -20.60 -2.07 -10.68
C THR A 153 -20.28 -0.58 -10.65
N ILE A 154 -19.53 -0.08 -11.65
CA ILE A 154 -19.10 1.33 -11.70
C ILE A 154 -19.39 1.97 -13.06
N THR A 155 -19.63 3.28 -13.04
CA THR A 155 -19.87 4.07 -14.26
C THR A 155 -18.58 4.36 -15.03
N LYS A 156 -18.70 4.71 -16.32
CA LYS A 156 -17.55 5.15 -17.14
C LYS A 156 -16.84 6.38 -16.55
N LYS A 157 -17.59 7.29 -15.91
CA LYS A 157 -17.01 8.45 -15.21
C LYS A 157 -16.16 8.00 -14.02
N ARG A 158 -16.65 7.04 -13.24
CA ARG A 158 -15.88 6.50 -12.11
C ARG A 158 -14.60 5.81 -12.55
N VAL A 159 -14.60 5.14 -13.71
CA VAL A 159 -13.36 4.58 -14.30
C VAL A 159 -12.28 5.65 -14.48
N THR A 160 -12.63 6.83 -14.99
CA THR A 160 -11.67 7.93 -15.17
C THR A 160 -11.21 8.56 -13.86
N ASP A 161 -12.01 8.46 -12.80
CA ASP A 161 -11.63 8.93 -11.46
C ASP A 161 -10.67 7.96 -10.76
N LEU A 162 -10.77 6.65 -11.05
CA LEU A 162 -9.94 5.61 -10.44
C LEU A 162 -8.61 5.39 -11.18
N ILE A 163 -8.59 5.54 -12.51
CA ILE A 163 -7.38 5.38 -13.31
C ILE A 163 -6.69 6.75 -13.49
N CYS A 164 -5.85 7.09 -12.52
CA CYS A 164 -5.01 8.30 -12.54
C CYS A 164 -3.88 8.26 -13.59
N PRO A 165 -3.36 9.42 -14.05
CA PRO A 165 -2.24 9.50 -15.00
C PRO A 165 -0.98 8.74 -14.57
N TYR A 166 -0.69 8.64 -13.27
CA TYR A 166 0.48 7.91 -12.79
C TYR A 166 0.37 6.40 -13.04
N HIS A 167 -0.85 5.83 -13.04
CA HIS A 167 -1.07 4.41 -13.38
C HIS A 167 -0.66 4.13 -14.82
N VAL A 168 -0.98 5.05 -15.75
CA VAL A 168 -0.55 4.96 -17.15
C VAL A 168 0.98 4.99 -17.21
N LYS A 169 1.60 5.96 -16.52
CA LYS A 169 3.06 6.09 -16.48
C LYS A 169 3.74 4.82 -15.97
N GLN A 170 3.20 4.15 -14.94
CA GLN A 170 3.74 2.89 -14.43
C GLN A 170 3.70 1.75 -15.46
N VAL A 171 2.67 1.70 -16.31
CA VAL A 171 2.57 0.67 -17.36
C VAL A 171 3.55 0.94 -18.50
N GLU A 172 3.76 2.23 -18.82
CA GLU A 172 4.68 2.71 -19.86
C GLU A 172 6.13 2.82 -19.40
N SER A 173 6.41 2.66 -18.10
CA SER A 173 7.77 2.78 -17.55
C SER A 173 8.74 1.78 -18.17
N ASP A 174 9.98 2.24 -18.37
CA ASP A 174 11.07 1.43 -18.88
C ASP A 174 11.28 0.16 -18.05
N SER A 175 11.50 -0.95 -18.75
CA SER A 175 11.93 -2.23 -18.17
C SER A 175 13.29 -2.62 -18.76
N ILE A 176 14.08 -3.38 -17.99
CA ILE A 176 15.31 -3.98 -18.49
C ILE A 176 14.87 -4.99 -19.55
N ASP A 177 15.45 -4.92 -20.75
CA ASP A 177 15.15 -5.90 -21.79
C ASP A 177 15.66 -7.29 -21.38
N ASP A 178 14.95 -8.34 -21.83
CA ASP A 178 15.18 -9.71 -21.37
C ASP A 178 16.59 -10.23 -21.70
N ASP A 179 17.20 -9.73 -22.78
CA ASP A 179 18.53 -10.16 -23.20
C ASP A 179 19.61 -9.50 -22.34
N SER A 180 19.50 -8.19 -22.07
CA SER A 180 20.34 -7.51 -21.08
C SER A 180 20.21 -8.15 -19.71
N LEU A 181 18.98 -8.46 -19.25
CA LEU A 181 18.73 -9.04 -17.93
C LEU A 181 19.47 -10.37 -17.72
N LYS A 182 19.60 -11.20 -18.77
CA LYS A 182 20.35 -12.48 -18.72
C LYS A 182 21.86 -12.28 -18.56
N THR A 183 22.39 -11.13 -19.01
CA THR A 183 23.83 -10.83 -18.96
C THR A 183 24.25 -10.08 -17.71
N LEU A 184 23.31 -9.39 -17.04
CA LEU A 184 23.58 -8.65 -15.82
C LEU A 184 23.90 -9.60 -14.66
N HIS A 185 24.93 -9.26 -13.89
CA HIS A 185 25.26 -10.00 -12.68
C HIS A 185 24.25 -9.68 -11.58
N LEU A 186 23.43 -10.66 -11.20
CA LEU A 186 22.51 -10.54 -10.06
C LEU A 186 23.31 -10.36 -8.76
N PHE A 187 23.19 -9.19 -8.14
CA PHE A 187 23.83 -8.92 -6.85
C PHE A 187 22.95 -9.33 -5.66
N SER A 188 21.65 -9.00 -5.72
CA SER A 188 20.67 -9.30 -4.67
C SER A 188 19.24 -9.23 -5.24
N SER A 189 18.26 -9.67 -4.44
CA SER A 189 16.84 -9.59 -4.75
C SER A 189 16.05 -9.07 -3.55
N GLY A 190 14.83 -8.58 -3.79
CA GLY A 190 13.95 -8.05 -2.75
C GLY A 190 12.52 -7.83 -3.24
N VAL A 191 11.67 -7.28 -2.39
CA VAL A 191 10.26 -7.00 -2.72
C VAL A 191 10.16 -5.67 -3.46
N SER A 192 9.56 -5.68 -4.66
CA SER A 192 9.28 -4.45 -5.39
C SER A 192 8.00 -3.77 -4.90
N ILE A 193 8.11 -2.47 -4.60
CA ILE A 193 6.98 -1.60 -4.22
C ILE A 193 6.21 -1.16 -5.46
N LEU A 194 6.92 -0.75 -6.52
CA LEU A 194 6.34 -0.32 -7.79
C LEU A 194 6.61 -1.38 -8.86
N PRO A 195 5.63 -1.71 -9.72
CA PRO A 195 5.89 -2.58 -10.85
C PRO A 195 6.65 -1.80 -11.94
N ARG A 196 7.64 -2.47 -12.52
CA ARG A 196 8.39 -2.04 -13.71
C ARG A 196 9.06 -0.67 -13.58
N ALA A 197 10.25 -0.67 -12.99
CA ALA A 197 11.18 0.44 -13.14
C ALA A 197 12.59 -0.12 -13.31
N ALA A 198 13.08 -0.14 -14.55
CA ALA A 198 14.52 -0.18 -14.76
C ALA A 198 15.10 1.15 -14.29
N VAL A 199 15.84 1.14 -13.18
CA VAL A 199 16.49 2.35 -12.67
C VAL A 199 18.00 2.16 -12.71
N CYS A 200 18.67 3.02 -13.47
CA CYS A 200 20.11 3.20 -13.39
C CYS A 200 20.38 4.47 -12.57
N ALA A 201 20.97 4.30 -11.38
CA ALA A 201 21.24 5.40 -10.46
C ALA A 201 22.46 5.13 -9.59
N ARG A 202 23.05 6.21 -9.06
CA ARG A 202 24.16 6.13 -8.10
C ARG A 202 23.59 5.99 -6.69
N ILE A 203 24.18 5.10 -5.89
CA ILE A 203 23.74 4.83 -4.52
C ILE A 203 24.29 5.89 -3.55
N PHE A 204 23.44 6.39 -2.66
CA PHE A 204 23.78 7.29 -1.57
C PHE A 204 23.14 6.82 -0.27
N PHE A 205 23.84 7.02 0.84
CA PHE A 205 23.41 6.57 2.18
C PHE A 205 23.02 7.72 3.12
N THR A 206 23.20 8.97 2.70
CA THR A 206 22.80 10.16 3.48
C THR A 206 21.91 11.07 2.63
N ALA A 207 20.93 11.69 3.29
CA ALA A 207 20.01 12.65 2.65
C ALA A 207 20.77 13.82 2.03
N GLU A 208 21.78 14.36 2.73
CA GLU A 208 22.59 15.47 2.26
C GLU A 208 23.33 15.13 0.96
N ALA A 209 23.98 13.96 0.89
CA ALA A 209 24.72 13.54 -0.30
C ALA A 209 23.77 13.24 -1.47
N ALA A 210 22.64 12.60 -1.20
CA ALA A 210 21.59 12.34 -2.18
C ALA A 210 21.05 13.66 -2.78
N MET A 211 20.74 14.64 -1.94
CA MET A 211 20.20 15.94 -2.38
C MET A 211 21.25 16.78 -3.11
N GLN A 212 22.52 16.74 -2.70
CA GLN A 212 23.60 17.41 -3.43
C GLN A 212 23.80 16.80 -4.82
N ALA A 213 23.74 15.47 -4.94
CA ALA A 213 23.81 14.78 -6.22
C ALA A 213 22.61 15.12 -7.11
N LYS A 214 21.41 15.17 -6.53
CA LYS A 214 20.21 15.62 -7.25
C LYS A 214 20.33 17.04 -7.78
N LYS A 215 20.88 17.97 -7.00
CA LYS A 215 21.14 19.36 -7.45
C LYS A 215 22.12 19.45 -8.63
N ARG A 216 22.99 18.45 -8.82
CA ARG A 216 23.91 18.36 -9.97
C ARG A 216 23.28 17.67 -11.19
N GLY A 217 22.07 17.14 -11.08
CA GLY A 217 21.41 16.39 -12.14
C GLY A 217 21.74 14.89 -12.18
N ASP A 218 22.43 14.35 -11.16
CA ASP A 218 22.72 12.92 -11.07
C ASP A 218 21.42 12.12 -10.86
N LYS A 219 21.38 10.89 -11.39
CA LYS A 219 20.38 9.89 -11.00
C LYS A 219 20.76 9.27 -9.65
N VAL A 220 19.84 9.28 -8.69
CA VAL A 220 20.10 9.01 -7.27
C VAL A 220 19.20 7.89 -6.76
N CYS A 221 19.84 6.87 -6.20
CA CYS A 221 19.22 5.82 -5.40
C CYS A 221 19.55 6.08 -3.92
N PHE A 222 18.55 6.41 -3.12
CA PHE A 222 18.73 6.64 -1.68
C PHE A 222 18.52 5.35 -0.90
N CYS A 223 19.55 4.89 -0.21
CA CYS A 223 19.54 3.64 0.53
C CYS A 223 19.57 3.92 2.04
N LYS A 224 18.63 3.31 2.77
CA LYS A 224 18.60 3.32 4.24
C LYS A 224 18.30 1.94 4.75
N LYS A 225 18.65 1.66 6.01
CA LYS A 225 18.15 0.45 6.69
C LYS A 225 16.61 0.48 6.75
N ASN A 226 16.08 1.55 7.35
CA ASN A 226 14.64 1.82 7.49
C ASN A 226 14.38 3.28 7.10
N PHE A 227 13.26 3.53 6.41
CA PHE A 227 12.74 4.87 6.17
C PHE A 227 11.76 5.26 7.27
N VAL A 228 11.79 6.51 7.72
CA VAL A 228 10.84 7.09 8.67
C VAL A 228 10.00 8.17 7.98
N PRO A 229 8.84 8.57 8.53
CA PRO A 229 7.98 9.60 7.90
C PRO A 229 8.69 10.92 7.58
N GLY A 230 9.73 11.29 8.33
CA GLY A 230 10.56 12.47 8.05
C GLY A 230 11.36 12.38 6.75
N ASP A 231 11.68 11.18 6.27
CA ASP A 231 12.45 10.97 5.03
C ASP A 231 11.64 11.27 3.76
N THR A 232 10.32 11.43 3.88
CA THR A 232 9.40 11.70 2.75
C THR A 232 9.85 12.86 1.88
N VAL A 233 10.45 13.89 2.49
CA VAL A 233 10.94 15.07 1.77
C VAL A 233 12.06 14.69 0.78
N VAL A 234 12.94 13.77 1.16
CA VAL A 234 14.04 13.30 0.31
C VAL A 234 13.54 12.25 -0.68
N MET A 235 12.67 11.35 -0.23
CA MET A 235 12.14 10.25 -1.05
C MET A 235 11.41 10.75 -2.30
N ARG A 236 10.73 11.89 -2.21
CA ARG A 236 10.04 12.53 -3.35
C ARG A 236 10.99 13.10 -4.41
N GLU A 237 12.24 13.37 -4.03
CA GLU A 237 13.20 14.06 -4.88
C GLU A 237 14.12 13.09 -5.63
N VAL A 238 14.24 11.84 -5.16
CA VAL A 238 15.17 10.82 -5.69
C VAL A 238 14.54 9.92 -6.76
N ASP A 239 15.36 9.20 -7.55
CA ASP A 239 14.82 8.32 -8.62
C ASP A 239 14.54 6.89 -8.14
N ALA A 240 15.23 6.45 -7.09
CA ALA A 240 15.03 5.13 -6.50
C ALA A 240 15.30 5.16 -4.99
N ILE A 241 14.70 4.19 -4.30
CA ILE A 241 14.97 3.91 -2.90
C ILE A 241 15.23 2.43 -2.71
N ILE A 242 16.07 2.09 -1.73
CA ILE A 242 16.28 0.71 -1.28
C ILE A 242 16.25 0.70 0.25
N SER A 243 15.49 -0.22 0.83
CA SER A 243 15.44 -0.49 2.27
C SER A 243 15.88 -1.92 2.58
N LEU A 244 16.36 -2.14 3.82
CA LEU A 244 16.64 -3.49 4.33
C LEU A 244 15.43 -4.11 5.02
N THR A 245 14.46 -3.31 5.46
CA THR A 245 13.19 -3.80 6.00
C THR A 245 12.12 -3.85 4.92
N SER A 246 11.08 -4.64 5.21
CA SER A 246 9.82 -4.62 4.48
C SER A 246 9.28 -3.20 4.35
N ALA A 247 8.53 -2.97 3.26
CA ALA A 247 8.07 -1.65 2.91
C ALA A 247 6.96 -1.20 3.88
N ALA A 248 7.34 -0.36 4.86
CA ALA A 248 6.39 0.33 5.71
C ALA A 248 5.38 1.13 4.86
N ILE A 249 4.16 1.31 5.36
CA ILE A 249 3.07 1.87 4.57
C ILE A 249 3.37 3.28 4.04
N HIS A 250 4.08 4.11 4.81
CA HIS A 250 4.47 5.44 4.34
C HIS A 250 5.41 5.36 3.14
N VAL A 251 6.30 4.36 3.09
CA VAL A 251 7.20 4.13 1.96
C VAL A 251 6.42 3.76 0.72
N VAL A 252 5.50 2.80 0.83
CA VAL A 252 4.63 2.38 -0.27
C VAL A 252 3.82 3.57 -0.81
N THR A 253 3.21 4.33 0.10
CA THR A 253 2.36 5.49 -0.24
C THR A 253 3.13 6.61 -0.93
N ILE A 254 4.40 6.84 -0.58
CA ILE A 254 5.22 7.89 -1.20
C ILE A 254 5.69 7.49 -2.60
N CYS A 255 5.90 6.19 -2.81
CA CYS A 255 6.31 5.66 -4.10
C CYS A 255 5.17 5.60 -5.13
N GLN A 256 3.93 5.35 -4.69
CA GLN A 256 2.74 5.31 -5.54
C GLN A 256 2.36 6.70 -6.06
#